data_AF-A0A350I6P8-F1
#
_entry.id   AF-A0A350I6P8-F1
#
_cell.length_a   1.000
_cell.length_b   1.000
_cell.length_c   1.000
_cell.angle_alpha   90.00
_cell.angle_beta   90.00
_cell.angle_gamma   90.00
#
_symmetry.space_group_name_H-M   'P 1'
#
loop_
_entity.id
_entity.type
_entity.pdbx_description
1 polymer ?
#
loop_
_entity_poly.entity_id
_entity_poly.type
_entity_poly.pdbx_seq_one_letter_code
_entity_poly.pdbx_strand_id
1 'polypeptide(L)' 'EIQLEVGTLAFTYCQVPIMYKLSDKSGIKVEFSNQEILESASLILDTDTSNKLFKRTGEINLITVYIKK' A
#
# COMPACT_ATOMS: atom_id res chain seq x y z
N GLU A 1 15.11 2.51 -3.25
CA GLU A 1 14.82 1.42 -4.20
C GLU A 1 13.98 0.37 -3.48
N ILE A 2 13.02 -0.26 -4.16
CA ILE A 2 12.18 -1.32 -3.57
C ILE A 2 12.55 -2.63 -4.27
N GLN A 3 13.05 -3.61 -3.51
CA GLN A 3 13.29 -4.94 -4.05
C GLN A 3 11.97 -5.70 -4.16
N LEU A 4 11.76 -6.36 -5.30
CA LEU A 4 10.56 -7.14 -5.58
C LEU A 4 10.85 -8.63 -5.45
N GLU A 5 10.00 -9.32 -4.70
CA GLU A 5 10.03 -10.77 -4.56
C GLU A 5 9.21 -11.44 -5.69
N VAL A 6 9.44 -12.73 -5.93
CA VAL A 6 8.60 -13.51 -6.86
C VAL A 6 7.14 -13.44 -6.42
N GLY A 7 6.24 -13.20 -7.38
CA GLY A 7 4.81 -13.04 -7.11
C GLY A 7 4.42 -11.63 -6.63
N THR A 8 5.28 -10.64 -6.87
CA THR A 8 4.99 -9.22 -6.64
C THR A 8 5.04 -8.39 -7.92
N LEU A 9 4.27 -7.31 -7.96
CA LEU A 9 4.28 -6.29 -9.00
C LEU A 9 4.23 -4.93 -8.31
N ALA A 10 5.06 -3.97 -8.73
CA ALA A 10 5.01 -2.61 -8.20
C ALA A 10 4.75 -1.58 -9.29
N PHE A 11 4.01 -0.54 -8.90
CA PHE A 11 3.75 0.65 -9.70
C PHE A 11 3.64 1.85 -8.75
N THR A 12 3.41 3.03 -9.28
CA THR A 12 3.17 4.22 -8.47
C THR A 12 1.80 4.80 -8.76
N TYR A 13 1.13 5.31 -7.73
CA TYR A 13 -0.05 6.14 -7.88
C TYR A 13 0.10 7.37 -6.99
N CYS A 14 -0.17 8.56 -7.52
CA CYS A 14 0.13 9.83 -6.83
C CYS A 14 1.58 9.94 -6.30
N GLN A 15 2.57 9.34 -6.98
CA GLN A 15 3.99 9.25 -6.55
C GLN A 15 4.23 8.41 -5.28
N VAL A 16 3.21 7.72 -4.77
CA VAL A 16 3.37 6.71 -3.71
C VAL A 16 3.56 5.34 -4.38
N PRO A 17 4.57 4.56 -3.99
CA PRO A 17 4.73 3.20 -4.50
C PRO A 17 3.62 2.30 -3.95
N ILE A 18 3.06 1.49 -4.84
CA ILE A 18 2.06 0.48 -4.55
C ILE A 18 2.61 -0.86 -5.01
N MET A 19 2.67 -1.82 -4.10
CA MET A 19 3.16 -3.17 -4.36
C MET A 19 2.03 -4.18 -4.19
N TYR A 20 1.66 -4.84 -5.27
CA TYR A 20 0.75 -5.98 -5.24
C TYR A 20 1.54 -7.23 -4.92
N LYS A 21 1.04 -8.06 -3.99
CA LYS A 21 1.66 -9.30 -3.56
C LYS A 21 0.64 -10.43 -3.52
N LEU A 22 0.92 -11.53 -4.22
CA LEU A 22 0.13 -12.75 -4.12
C LEU A 22 0.20 -13.32 -2.69
N SER A 23 -0.95 -13.69 -2.13
CA SER A 23 -1.11 -14.10 -0.73
C SER A 23 -2.29 -15.08 -0.59
N ASP A 24 -2.43 -15.70 0.59
CA ASP A 24 -3.59 -16.54 0.92
C ASP A 24 -4.77 -15.71 1.46
N LYS A 25 -4.52 -14.44 1.75
CA LYS A 25 -5.51 -13.45 2.24
C LYS A 25 -5.52 -12.20 1.37
N SER A 26 -6.69 -11.56 1.28
CA SER A 26 -6.84 -10.22 0.71
C SER A 26 -6.67 -9.15 1.78
N GLY A 27 -6.18 -7.98 1.40
CA GLY A 27 -6.09 -6.83 2.30
C GLY A 27 -5.07 -5.79 1.87
N ILE A 28 -4.94 -4.75 2.67
CA ILE A 28 -3.99 -3.66 2.46
C ILE A 28 -3.15 -3.47 3.72
N LYS A 29 -1.86 -3.20 3.52
CA LYS A 29 -0.95 -2.66 4.52
C LYS A 29 -0.44 -1.30 4.02
N VAL A 30 -0.59 -0.25 4.83
CA VAL A 30 -0.06 1.09 4.57
C VAL A 30 1.05 1.37 5.54
N GLU A 31 2.21 1.75 5.02
CA GLU A 31 3.39 2.14 5.81
C GLU A 31 3.52 3.66 5.74
N PHE A 32 3.42 4.33 6.89
CA PHE A 32 3.50 5.78 7.00
C PHE A 32 4.93 6.26 7.28
N SER A 33 5.19 7.54 7.01
CA SER A 33 6.51 8.18 7.21
C SER A 33 6.94 8.24 8.68
N ASN A 34 5.97 8.24 9.60
CA ASN A 34 6.19 8.18 11.05
C ASN A 34 6.38 6.75 11.59
N GLN A 35 6.57 5.76 10.72
CA GLN A 35 6.72 4.32 11.05
C GLN A 35 5.44 3.63 11.53
N GLU A 36 4.29 4.31 11.54
CA GLU A 36 3.00 3.65 11.80
C GLU A 36 2.60 2.73 10.65
N ILE A 37 1.86 1.68 10.99
CA ILE A 37 1.34 0.70 10.05
C ILE A 37 -0.16 0.58 10.24
N LEU A 38 -0.90 0.76 9.14
CA LEU A 38 -2.32 0.44 9.07
C LEU A 38 -2.49 -0.86 8.29
N GLU A 39 -3.14 -1.85 8.90
CA GLU A 39 -3.55 -3.08 8.21
C GLU A 39 -5.07 -3.21 8.15
N SER A 40 -5.57 -3.64 7.01
CA SER A 40 -6.99 -3.89 6.78
C SER A 40 -7.19 -5.17 5.97
N ALA A 41 -8.19 -5.97 6.33
CA ALA A 41 -8.62 -7.11 5.51
C ALA A 41 -9.42 -6.68 4.27
N SER A 42 -9.77 -5.39 4.16
CA SER A 42 -10.43 -4.80 3.00
C SER A 42 -9.41 -4.35 1.94
N LEU A 43 -9.84 -4.31 0.68
CA LEU A 43 -9.10 -3.70 -0.43
C LEU A 43 -9.45 -2.21 -0.62
N ILE A 44 -10.04 -1.58 0.40
CA ILE A 44 -10.49 -0.20 0.40
C ILE A 44 -9.74 0.55 1.49
N LEU A 45 -9.14 1.68 1.13
CA LEU A 45 -8.60 2.65 2.09
C LEU A 45 -9.74 3.49 2.66
N ASP A 46 -9.64 3.86 3.93
CA ASP A 46 -10.55 4.84 4.50
C ASP A 46 -10.34 6.23 3.86
N THR A 47 -11.29 7.12 4.11
CA THR A 47 -11.31 8.47 3.52
C THR A 47 -10.11 9.31 3.93
N ASP A 48 -9.62 9.19 5.17
CA ASP A 48 -8.48 9.98 5.65
C ASP A 48 -7.19 9.53 4.95
N THR A 49 -6.94 8.22 4.91
CA THR A 49 -5.78 7.65 4.21
C THR A 49 -5.82 7.94 2.70
N SER A 50 -7.00 7.86 2.08
CA SER A 50 -7.18 8.21 0.66
C SER A 50 -6.87 9.69 0.39
N ASN A 51 -7.28 10.59 1.29
CA ASN A 51 -6.98 12.02 1.17
C ASN A 51 -5.48 12.31 1.26
N LYS A 52 -4.74 11.64 2.16
CA LYS A 52 -3.27 11.77 2.26
C LYS A 52 -2.59 11.38 0.95
N LEU A 53 -3.03 10.27 0.33
CA LEU A 53 -2.55 9.80 -0.97
C LEU A 53 -2.84 10.82 -2.10
N PHE A 54 -4.10 11.26 -2.24
CA PHE A 54 -4.49 12.17 -3.32
C PHE A 54 -3.84 13.55 -3.20
N LYS A 55 -3.67 14.05 -1.97
CA LYS A 55 -3.02 15.34 -1.71
C LYS A 55 -1.50 15.26 -1.73
N ARG A 56 -0.91 14.07 -1.93
CA ARG A 56 0.54 13.86 -1.99
C ARG A 56 1.24 14.44 -0.76
N THR A 57 0.67 14.21 0.43
CA THR A 57 1.18 14.83 1.66
C THR A 57 2.58 14.37 2.06
N GLY A 58 3.07 13.27 1.47
CA GLY A 58 4.34 12.65 1.82
C GLY A 58 4.26 11.79 3.08
N GLU A 59 3.06 11.61 3.64
CA GLU A 59 2.86 10.81 4.85
C GLU A 59 2.83 9.31 4.57
N ILE A 60 2.57 8.89 3.33
CA ILE A 60 2.50 7.47 2.95
C ILE A 60 3.77 7.09 2.19
N ASN A 61 4.53 6.14 2.73
CA ASN A 61 5.77 5.65 2.13
C ASN A 61 5.53 4.50 1.15
N LEU A 62 4.62 3.57 1.48
CA LEU A 62 4.35 2.37 0.69
C LEU A 62 2.96 1.83 0.99
N ILE A 63 2.26 1.37 -0.05
CA ILE A 63 1.03 0.60 0.10
C ILE A 63 1.28 -0.80 -0.44
N THR A 64 1.15 -1.82 0.41
CA THR A 64 1.16 -3.22 -0.01
C THR A 64 -0.27 -3.72 -0.11
N VAL A 65 -0.64 -4.25 -1.28
CA VAL A 65 -1.95 -4.86 -1.53
C VAL A 65 -1.77 -6.37 -1.65
N TYR A 66 -2.41 -7.10 -0.75
CA TYR A 66 -2.43 -8.56 -0.79
C TYR A 66 -3.59 -9.01 -1.66
N ILE A 67 -3.27 -9.74 -2.73
CA ILE A 67 -4.25 -10.32 -3.65
C ILE A 67 -4.24 -11.83 -3.45
N LYS A 68 -5.42 -12.42 -3.28
CA LYS A 68 -5.54 -13.87 -3.14
C LYS A 68 -5.07 -14.56 -4.42
N LYS A 69 -4.22 -15.58 -4.28
CA LYS A 69 -3.77 -16.44 -5.39
C LYS A 69 -4.93 -17.09 -6.13
#